data_AF-N9RDF6-F1
#
_entry.id   AF-N9RDF6-F1
#
_cell.length_a   1.000
_cell.length_b   1.000
_cell.length_c   1.000
_cell.angle_alpha   90.00
_cell.angle_beta   90.00
_cell.angle_gamma   90.00
#
_symmetry.space_group_name_H-M   'P 1'
#
loop_
_entity.id
_entity.type
_entity.pdbx_description
1 polymer ?
#
loop_
_entity_poly.entity_id
_entity_poly.type
_entity_poly.pdbx_seq_one_letter_code
_entity_poly.pdbx_strand_id
1 'polypeptide(L)'
;MKSILNIKGNIYELVNIIHKNHKVEDLATAIKGLVSLILKDYPYLKPPKFLIIPTKTLAFSVWYQEPNAITETLLIEQNGFTAYLWRCDDQKWYLDDLDSEPHEFARKLIENIPVFHSIPENPKDIKHLLEIGIMDFDANFCPKFSERKLEDDREVLTWDDRFLLVGTQLENLKLYSHEEWKAFIDRDNYHLN
;
A
#
# COMPACT_ATOMS: atom_id res chain seq x y z
N MET A 1 0.23 -13.71 -0.69
CA MET A 1 0.04 -12.33 -1.20
C MET A 1 0.45 -12.26 -2.66
N LYS A 2 -0.44 -11.72 -3.48
CA LYS A 2 -0.24 -11.52 -4.92
C LYS A 2 0.16 -10.08 -5.24
N SER A 3 0.82 -9.91 -6.38
CA SER A 3 1.09 -8.60 -6.98
C SER A 3 -0.07 -8.13 -7.84
N ILE A 4 -0.24 -6.81 -7.97
CA ILE A 4 -1.19 -6.22 -8.91
C ILE A 4 -0.77 -6.58 -10.35
N LEU A 5 -1.71 -7.11 -11.12
CA LEU A 5 -1.50 -7.93 -12.33
C LEU A 5 -0.92 -7.21 -13.57
N ASN A 6 -0.54 -5.93 -13.50
CA ASN A 6 -0.01 -5.18 -14.65
C ASN A 6 1.25 -4.38 -14.35
N ILE A 7 2.27 -5.03 -13.77
CA ILE A 7 3.56 -4.40 -13.45
C ILE A 7 4.16 -3.70 -14.69
N LYS A 8 4.22 -4.38 -15.84
CA LYS A 8 4.83 -3.83 -17.07
C LYS A 8 4.09 -2.59 -17.60
N GLY A 9 2.75 -2.62 -17.63
CA GLY A 9 1.96 -1.47 -18.05
C GLY A 9 2.09 -0.29 -17.10
N ASN A 10 2.12 -0.56 -15.80
CA ASN A 10 2.30 0.47 -14.77
C ASN A 10 3.69 1.12 -14.86
N ILE A 11 4.74 0.34 -15.12
CA ILE A 11 6.10 0.87 -15.37
C ILE A 11 6.08 1.77 -16.61
N TYR A 12 5.49 1.33 -17.72
CA TYR A 12 5.42 2.12 -18.95
C TYR A 12 4.68 3.45 -18.73
N GLU A 13 3.55 3.45 -18.03
CA GLU A 13 2.84 4.70 -17.76
C GLU A 13 3.58 5.62 -16.80
N LEU A 14 4.27 5.07 -15.81
CA LEU A 14 5.12 5.86 -14.94
C LEU A 14 6.26 6.52 -15.73
N VAL A 15 6.92 5.79 -16.65
CA VAL A 15 7.91 6.35 -17.60
C VAL A 15 7.32 7.52 -18.39
N ASN A 16 6.11 7.38 -18.92
CA ASN A 16 5.44 8.47 -19.65
C ASN A 16 5.18 9.70 -18.76
N ILE A 17 4.77 9.47 -17.51
CA ILE A 17 4.56 10.52 -16.52
C ILE A 17 5.88 11.27 -16.26
N ILE A 18 6.98 10.55 -16.07
CA ILE A 18 8.31 11.14 -15.81
C ILE A 18 8.74 12.03 -16.97
N HIS A 19 8.59 11.56 -18.22
CA HIS A 19 8.98 12.32 -19.40
C HIS A 19 8.16 13.59 -19.63
N LYS A 20 6.88 13.60 -19.23
CA LYS A 20 5.95 14.72 -19.47
C LYS A 20 5.99 15.79 -18.38
N ASN A 21 6.49 15.47 -17.19
CA ASN A 21 6.42 16.36 -16.04
C ASN A 21 7.81 16.92 -15.69
N HIS A 22 7.87 18.24 -15.59
CA HIS A 22 9.10 18.99 -15.35
C HIS A 22 9.15 19.64 -13.96
N LYS A 23 8.00 19.77 -13.30
CA LYS A 23 7.85 20.29 -11.95
C LYS A 23 7.49 19.16 -10.99
N VAL A 24 7.92 19.29 -9.74
CA VAL A 24 7.75 18.26 -8.70
C VAL A 24 6.27 18.08 -8.35
N GLU A 25 5.50 19.17 -8.34
CA GLU A 25 4.07 19.17 -8.03
C GLU A 25 3.24 18.46 -9.11
N ASP A 26 3.55 18.73 -10.38
CA ASP A 26 2.88 18.11 -11.52
C ASP A 26 3.19 16.60 -11.56
N LEU A 27 4.48 16.25 -11.34
CA LEU A 27 4.92 14.86 -11.22
C LEU A 27 4.20 14.14 -10.07
N ALA A 28 4.17 14.74 -8.87
CA ALA A 28 3.53 14.17 -7.69
C ALA A 28 2.03 13.92 -7.94
N THR A 29 1.35 14.87 -8.58
CA THR A 29 -0.08 14.76 -8.93
C THR A 29 -0.32 13.62 -9.92
N ALA A 30 0.50 13.53 -10.97
CA ALA A 30 0.39 12.48 -11.96
C ALA A 30 0.68 11.08 -11.38
N ILE A 31 1.70 10.94 -10.54
CA ILE A 31 2.02 9.66 -9.86
C ILE A 31 0.88 9.26 -8.93
N LYS A 32 0.35 10.18 -8.11
CA LYS A 32 -0.83 9.93 -7.26
C LYS A 32 -2.02 9.44 -8.08
N GLY A 33 -2.25 10.04 -9.24
CA GLY A 33 -3.30 9.63 -10.18
C GLY A 33 -3.11 8.19 -10.68
N LEU A 34 -1.89 7.83 -11.09
CA LEU A 34 -1.57 6.46 -11.49
C LEU A 34 -1.78 5.47 -10.34
N VAL A 35 -1.28 5.77 -9.14
CA VAL A 35 -1.48 4.90 -7.96
C VAL A 35 -2.96 4.72 -7.65
N SER A 36 -3.74 5.79 -7.72
CA SER A 36 -5.20 5.73 -7.48
C SER A 36 -5.90 4.85 -8.51
N LEU A 37 -5.47 4.88 -9.77
CA LEU A 37 -5.97 4.01 -10.82
C LEU A 37 -5.61 2.54 -10.58
N ILE A 38 -4.35 2.28 -10.18
CA ILE A 38 -3.84 0.93 -9.86
C ILE A 38 -4.61 0.32 -8.69
N LEU A 39 -4.91 1.12 -7.66
CA LEU A 39 -5.57 0.67 -6.43
C LEU A 39 -7.10 0.73 -6.48
N LYS A 40 -7.69 1.15 -7.61
CA LYS A 40 -9.13 1.36 -7.74
C LYS A 40 -9.96 0.13 -7.33
N ASP A 41 -9.49 -1.06 -7.69
CA ASP A 41 -10.17 -2.32 -7.40
C ASP A 41 -9.84 -2.89 -6.01
N TYR A 42 -9.00 -2.18 -5.24
CA TYR A 42 -8.53 -2.56 -3.92
C TYR A 42 -8.75 -1.42 -2.90
N PRO A 43 -10.01 -0.97 -2.68
CA PRO A 43 -10.33 0.22 -1.90
C PRO A 43 -9.91 0.14 -0.42
N TYR A 44 -9.64 -1.07 0.07
CA TYR A 44 -9.16 -1.31 1.42
C TYR A 44 -7.65 -1.08 1.60
N LEU A 45 -6.88 -0.96 0.51
CA LEU A 45 -5.45 -0.72 0.58
C LEU A 45 -5.14 0.78 0.67
N LYS A 46 -4.26 1.14 1.60
CA LYS A 46 -3.79 2.52 1.77
C LYS A 46 -2.79 2.89 0.67
N PRO A 47 -2.96 4.03 -0.01
CA PRO A 47 -1.94 4.52 -0.92
C PRO A 47 -0.66 4.96 -0.15
N PRO A 48 0.50 5.01 -0.83
CA PRO A 48 1.70 5.61 -0.26
C PRO A 48 1.49 7.09 0.09
N LYS A 49 2.27 7.58 1.04
CA LYS A 49 2.36 9.01 1.33
C LYS A 49 3.29 9.67 0.32
N PHE A 50 2.89 10.83 -0.16
CA PHE A 50 3.63 11.63 -1.11
C PHE A 50 3.75 13.06 -0.56
N LEU A 51 4.97 13.48 -0.23
CA LEU A 51 5.26 14.76 0.38
C LEU A 51 6.26 15.51 -0.48
N ILE A 52 6.06 16.82 -0.64
CA ILE A 52 7.07 17.69 -1.26
C ILE A 52 7.83 18.34 -0.12
N ILE A 53 9.13 18.07 -0.08
CA ILE A 53 10.03 18.56 0.97
C ILE A 53 11.10 19.45 0.33
N PRO A 54 11.60 20.48 1.02
CA PRO A 54 12.72 21.25 0.53
C PRO A 54 13.97 20.37 0.43
N THR A 55 14.64 20.30 -0.71
CA THR A 55 15.77 19.39 -0.93
C THR A 55 16.91 19.57 0.08
N LYS A 56 17.10 20.79 0.58
CA LYS A 56 18.04 21.10 1.67
C LYS A 56 17.83 20.29 2.95
N THR A 57 16.63 19.74 3.19
CA THR A 57 16.37 18.88 4.36
C THR A 57 17.07 17.53 4.25
N LEU A 58 17.54 17.17 3.05
CA LEU A 58 18.27 15.93 2.77
C LEU A 58 19.79 16.11 2.87
N ALA A 59 20.31 17.33 3.08
CA ALA A 59 21.75 17.62 3.09
C ALA A 59 22.57 16.85 4.16
N PHE A 60 21.91 16.18 5.10
CA PHE A 60 22.52 15.34 6.13
C PHE A 60 22.07 13.87 6.07
N SER A 61 21.29 13.49 5.05
CA SER A 61 20.96 12.10 4.80
C SER A 61 22.11 11.43 4.06
N VAL A 62 22.37 10.15 4.37
CA VAL A 62 23.51 9.37 3.83
C VAL A 62 23.48 9.26 2.29
N TRP A 63 22.33 9.55 1.69
CA TRP A 63 22.07 9.37 0.27
C TRP A 63 22.42 10.62 -0.55
N TYR A 64 22.31 11.82 0.04
CA TYR A 64 22.45 13.08 -0.70
C TYR A 64 23.90 13.46 -0.96
N GLN A 65 24.38 13.26 -2.18
CA GLN A 65 25.74 13.65 -2.59
C GLN A 65 25.79 14.79 -3.62
N GLU A 66 24.65 15.25 -4.15
CA GLU A 66 24.65 16.11 -5.33
C GLU A 66 24.26 17.59 -5.05
N PRO A 67 25.18 18.56 -5.24
CA PRO A 67 24.94 19.97 -4.90
C PRO A 67 24.00 20.74 -5.85
N ASN A 68 23.54 20.10 -6.94
CA ASN A 68 22.83 20.75 -8.05
C ASN A 68 21.35 20.32 -8.21
N ALA A 69 20.76 19.74 -7.17
CA ALA A 69 19.34 19.43 -7.18
C ALA A 69 18.50 20.72 -7.04
N ILE A 70 17.37 20.77 -7.75
CA ILE A 70 16.36 21.84 -7.62
C ILE A 70 15.87 21.90 -6.15
N THR A 71 15.27 23.03 -5.75
CA THR A 71 14.87 23.34 -4.37
C THR A 71 13.91 22.35 -3.69
N GLU A 72 13.25 21.48 -4.46
CA GLU A 72 12.18 20.60 -3.97
C GLU A 72 12.39 19.15 -4.38
N THR A 73 12.03 18.24 -3.47
CA THR A 73 12.11 16.79 -3.63
C THR A 73 10.75 16.18 -3.33
N LEU A 74 10.31 15.26 -4.17
CA LEU A 74 9.17 14.39 -3.89
C LEU A 74 9.64 13.19 -3.05
N LEU A 75 9.16 13.13 -1.81
CA LEU A 75 9.30 12.02 -0.89
C LEU A 75 8.11 11.07 -1.04
N ILE A 76 8.40 9.79 -1.28
CA ILE A 76 7.43 8.70 -1.32
C ILE A 76 7.70 7.77 -0.13
N GLU A 77 6.70 7.55 0.71
CA GLU A 77 6.83 6.71 1.91
C GLU A 77 5.67 5.73 2.06
N GLN A 78 6.00 4.48 2.36
CA GLN A 78 5.01 3.48 2.76
C GLN A 78 5.67 2.32 3.51
N ASN A 79 5.26 2.07 4.76
CA ASN A 79 5.65 0.90 5.54
C ASN A 79 7.15 0.52 5.45
N GLY A 80 8.03 1.44 5.81
CA GLY A 80 9.49 1.24 5.78
C GLY A 80 10.16 1.39 4.41
N PHE A 81 9.39 1.46 3.32
CA PHE A 81 9.89 1.92 2.02
C PHE A 81 9.90 3.45 1.99
N THR A 82 11.04 4.00 1.58
CA THR A 82 11.25 5.44 1.39
C THR A 82 12.00 5.64 0.08
N ALA A 83 11.52 6.55 -0.75
CA ALA A 83 12.16 6.95 -2.00
C ALA A 83 12.10 8.47 -2.16
N TYR A 84 13.15 9.02 -2.73
CA TYR A 84 13.32 10.45 -2.94
C TYR A 84 13.53 10.74 -4.43
N LEU A 85 12.74 11.68 -4.92
CA LEU A 85 12.70 12.09 -6.32
C LEU A 85 12.97 13.57 -6.46
N TRP A 86 14.04 13.90 -7.16
CA TRP A 86 14.34 15.28 -7.48
C TRP A 86 14.82 15.40 -8.91
N ARG A 87 14.91 16.64 -9.34
CA ARG A 87 15.36 17.00 -10.67
C ARG A 87 16.58 17.90 -10.53
N CYS A 88 17.59 17.65 -11.34
CA CYS A 88 18.84 18.41 -11.32
C CYS A 88 18.86 19.47 -12.42
N ASP A 89 19.87 20.34 -12.38
CA ASP A 89 20.10 21.39 -13.39
C ASP A 89 20.21 20.85 -14.83
N ASP A 90 20.66 19.60 -14.98
CA ASP A 90 20.73 18.88 -16.25
C ASP A 90 19.35 18.49 -16.82
N GLN A 91 18.28 18.92 -16.14
CA GLN A 91 16.88 18.72 -16.48
C GLN A 91 16.39 17.27 -16.36
N LYS A 92 17.20 16.35 -15.81
CA LYS A 92 16.83 14.95 -15.59
C LYS A 92 16.31 14.69 -14.18
N TRP A 93 15.48 13.66 -14.08
CA TRP A 93 14.97 13.12 -12.83
C TRP A 93 15.95 12.09 -12.25
N TYR A 94 16.06 12.08 -10.93
CA TYR A 94 16.91 11.18 -10.18
C TYR A 94 16.11 10.52 -9.06
N LEU A 95 16.36 9.23 -8.84
CA LEU A 95 15.88 8.47 -7.69
C LEU A 95 17.05 8.13 -6.78
N ASP A 96 16.95 8.55 -5.51
CA ASP A 96 17.88 8.20 -4.42
C ASP A 96 19.38 8.34 -4.77
N ASP A 97 19.74 9.30 -5.63
CA ASP A 97 21.11 9.59 -6.12
C ASP A 97 21.74 8.45 -6.97
N LEU A 98 20.98 7.41 -7.30
CA LEU A 98 21.49 6.19 -7.93
C LEU A 98 21.06 5.99 -9.38
N ASP A 99 19.83 6.38 -9.73
CA ASP A 99 19.29 6.14 -11.07
C ASP A 99 18.78 7.43 -11.72
N SER A 100 19.28 7.70 -12.93
CA SER A 100 18.79 8.77 -13.80
C SER A 100 18.02 8.24 -15.03
N GLU A 101 17.95 6.91 -15.19
CA GLU A 101 17.18 6.28 -16.28
C GLU A 101 15.71 6.17 -15.87
N PRO A 102 14.77 6.81 -16.60
CA PRO A 102 13.35 6.81 -16.25
C PRO A 102 12.73 5.41 -16.13
N HIS A 103 13.22 4.45 -16.92
CA HIS A 103 12.75 3.07 -16.88
C HIS A 103 13.14 2.37 -15.57
N GLU A 104 14.41 2.46 -15.16
CA GLU A 104 14.89 1.87 -13.92
C GLU A 104 14.25 2.52 -12.69
N PHE A 105 14.08 3.85 -12.74
CA PHE A 105 13.33 4.59 -11.73
C PHE A 105 11.89 4.05 -11.58
N ALA A 106 11.17 3.96 -12.70
CA ALA A 106 9.79 3.49 -12.70
C ALA A 106 9.69 2.03 -12.23
N ARG A 107 10.61 1.17 -12.68
CA ARG A 107 10.70 -0.22 -12.26
C ARG A 107 10.90 -0.33 -10.74
N LYS A 108 11.88 0.38 -10.17
CA LYS A 108 12.14 0.35 -8.73
C LYS A 108 10.95 0.82 -7.91
N LEU A 109 10.24 1.87 -8.31
CA LEU A 109 9.04 2.28 -7.58
C LEU A 109 7.94 1.23 -7.64
N ILE A 110 7.61 0.72 -8.83
CA ILE A 110 6.52 -0.24 -8.98
C ILE A 110 6.83 -1.57 -8.29
N GLU A 111 8.09 -2.00 -8.26
CA GLU A 111 8.52 -3.28 -7.67
C GLU A 111 8.78 -3.23 -6.16
N ASN A 112 9.02 -2.04 -5.59
CA ASN A 112 9.38 -1.93 -4.16
C ASN A 112 8.34 -1.21 -3.31
N ILE A 113 7.39 -0.46 -3.89
CA ILE A 113 6.29 0.11 -3.12
C ILE A 113 5.41 -1.03 -2.57
N PRO A 114 5.30 -1.19 -1.23
CA PRO A 114 4.71 -2.39 -0.64
C PRO A 114 3.26 -2.67 -1.05
N VAL A 115 2.43 -1.63 -1.22
CA VAL A 115 1.00 -1.83 -1.53
C VAL A 115 0.76 -2.56 -2.85
N PHE A 116 1.66 -2.42 -3.83
CA PHE A 116 1.52 -3.11 -5.13
C PHE A 116 1.72 -4.62 -5.05
N HIS A 117 2.24 -5.11 -3.93
CA HIS A 117 2.50 -6.54 -3.67
C HIS A 117 1.70 -7.08 -2.47
N SER A 118 0.68 -6.33 -2.04
CA SER A 118 -0.08 -6.59 -0.82
C SER A 118 -1.51 -7.03 -1.10
N ILE A 119 -1.78 -7.77 -2.17
CA ILE A 119 -3.12 -8.34 -2.39
C ILE A 119 -3.29 -9.54 -1.45
N PRO A 120 -4.23 -9.48 -0.49
CA PRO A 120 -4.47 -10.56 0.45
C PRO A 120 -5.16 -11.73 -0.24
N GLU A 121 -4.85 -12.95 0.18
CA GLU A 121 -5.48 -14.16 -0.36
C GLU A 121 -6.30 -14.94 0.67
N ASN A 122 -6.23 -14.55 1.94
CA ASN A 122 -6.91 -15.21 3.05
C ASN A 122 -7.03 -14.27 4.26
N PRO A 123 -7.82 -14.63 5.29
CA PRO A 123 -7.99 -13.82 6.50
C PRO A 123 -6.70 -13.55 7.29
N LYS A 124 -5.70 -14.44 7.20
CA LYS A 124 -4.40 -14.23 7.88
C LYS A 124 -3.61 -13.11 7.21
N ASP A 125 -3.63 -13.06 5.88
CA ASP A 125 -3.02 -11.96 5.12
C ASP A 125 -3.69 -10.62 5.48
N ILE A 126 -5.02 -10.58 5.57
CA ILE A 126 -5.76 -9.38 6.00
C ILE A 126 -5.31 -8.91 7.38
N LYS A 127 -5.26 -9.82 8.36
CA LYS A 127 -4.78 -9.50 9.70
C LYS A 127 -3.38 -8.88 9.66
N HIS A 128 -2.46 -9.50 8.91
CA HIS A 128 -1.10 -9.00 8.77
C HIS A 128 -1.04 -7.60 8.14
N LEU A 129 -1.77 -7.37 7.05
CA LEU A 129 -1.81 -6.08 6.34
C LEU A 129 -2.40 -4.95 7.19
N LEU A 130 -3.39 -5.26 8.02
CA LEU A 130 -3.95 -4.34 9.01
C LEU A 130 -2.91 -3.98 10.09
N GLU A 131 -2.21 -4.98 10.62
CA GLU A 131 -1.18 -4.79 11.67
C GLU A 131 0.02 -3.96 11.20
N ILE A 132 0.46 -4.13 9.95
CA ILE A 132 1.57 -3.35 9.37
C ILE A 132 1.09 -2.02 8.75
N GLY A 133 -0.21 -1.71 8.82
CA GLY A 133 -0.77 -0.44 8.39
C GLY A 133 -0.78 -0.22 6.87
N ILE A 134 -0.72 -1.27 6.05
CA ILE A 134 -0.92 -1.18 4.59
C ILE A 134 -2.41 -1.17 4.24
N MET A 135 -3.26 -1.75 5.10
CA MET A 135 -4.71 -1.79 4.91
C MET A 135 -5.41 -0.84 5.88
N ASP A 136 -6.54 -0.26 5.45
CA ASP A 136 -7.48 0.45 6.32
C ASP A 136 -8.34 -0.53 7.10
N PHE A 137 -8.54 -0.25 8.40
CA PHE A 137 -9.50 -1.01 9.21
C PHE A 137 -10.91 -0.52 8.86
N ASP A 138 -11.53 -1.16 7.88
CA ASP A 138 -12.93 -0.93 7.52
C ASP A 138 -13.60 -2.26 7.16
N ALA A 139 -14.55 -2.67 8.00
CA ALA A 139 -15.32 -3.90 7.84
C ALA A 139 -16.14 -3.92 6.53
N ASN A 140 -16.49 -2.75 5.98
CA ASN A 140 -17.32 -2.66 4.77
C ASN A 140 -16.54 -2.99 3.49
N PHE A 141 -15.21 -2.82 3.51
CA PHE A 141 -14.35 -3.00 2.34
C PHE A 141 -13.46 -4.24 2.42
N CYS A 142 -13.46 -4.97 3.54
CA CYS A 142 -12.70 -6.20 3.67
C CYS A 142 -13.16 -7.25 2.65
N PRO A 143 -12.25 -7.83 1.84
CA PRO A 143 -12.61 -8.87 0.88
C PRO A 143 -13.03 -10.15 1.60
N LYS A 144 -13.95 -10.90 0.99
CA LYS A 144 -14.38 -12.23 1.46
C LYS A 144 -13.79 -13.28 0.52
N PHE A 145 -13.25 -14.36 1.07
CA PHE A 145 -12.53 -15.39 0.31
C PHE A 145 -13.31 -16.70 0.17
N SER A 146 -14.53 -16.74 0.71
CA SER A 146 -15.42 -17.90 0.63
C SER A 146 -16.87 -17.45 0.50
N GLU A 147 -17.65 -18.26 -0.22
CA GLU A 147 -19.11 -18.12 -0.34
C GLU A 147 -19.87 -18.74 0.84
N ARG A 148 -19.15 -19.30 1.81
CA ARG A 148 -19.74 -19.88 3.02
C ARG A 148 -20.52 -18.81 3.78
N LYS A 149 -21.77 -19.12 4.12
CA LYS A 149 -22.60 -18.29 5.02
C LYS A 149 -22.21 -18.54 6.47
N LEU A 150 -22.09 -17.45 7.23
CA LEU A 150 -21.80 -17.50 8.66
C LEU A 150 -23.11 -17.47 9.46
N GLU A 151 -23.11 -18.15 10.61
CA GLU A 151 -24.24 -18.16 11.53
C GLU A 151 -24.36 -16.81 12.29
N ASP A 152 -23.22 -16.18 12.62
CA ASP A 152 -23.09 -14.81 13.13
C ASP A 152 -21.88 -14.14 12.46
N ASP A 153 -22.12 -12.98 11.84
CA ASP A 153 -21.10 -12.17 11.15
C ASP A 153 -20.91 -10.77 11.76
N ARG A 154 -21.56 -10.46 12.90
CA ARG A 154 -21.55 -9.11 13.51
C ARG A 154 -20.15 -8.60 13.87
N GLU A 155 -19.29 -9.50 14.32
CA GLU A 155 -17.90 -9.19 14.69
C GLU A 155 -16.87 -9.74 13.69
N VAL A 156 -17.33 -10.25 12.54
CA VAL A 156 -16.47 -10.90 11.55
C VAL A 156 -16.10 -9.91 10.45
N LEU A 157 -14.80 -9.67 10.27
CA LEU A 157 -14.28 -8.78 9.24
C LEU A 157 -14.15 -9.48 7.88
N THR A 158 -13.64 -10.71 7.88
CA THR A 158 -13.40 -11.51 6.67
C THR A 158 -13.29 -13.00 7.03
N TRP A 159 -13.50 -13.88 6.05
CA TRP A 159 -13.38 -15.31 6.22
C TRP A 159 -12.97 -16.01 4.91
N ASP A 160 -12.43 -17.21 5.08
CA ASP A 160 -12.29 -18.22 4.03
C ASP A 160 -12.99 -19.52 4.49
N ASP A 161 -12.75 -20.63 3.80
CA ASP A 161 -13.35 -21.93 4.13
C ASP A 161 -12.88 -22.52 5.47
N ARG A 162 -11.75 -22.03 5.99
CA ARG A 162 -11.05 -22.59 7.16
C ARG A 162 -11.10 -21.67 8.37
N PHE A 163 -10.89 -20.37 8.15
CA PHE A 163 -10.70 -19.38 9.19
C PHE A 163 -11.61 -18.17 9.01
N LEU A 164 -11.87 -17.49 10.12
CA LEU A 164 -12.51 -16.18 10.15
C LEU A 164 -11.62 -15.23 10.95
N LEU A 165 -11.52 -14.00 10.48
CA LEU A 165 -10.90 -12.89 11.21
C LEU A 165 -12.01 -12.12 11.91
N VAL A 166 -11.95 -12.11 13.25
CA VAL A 166 -12.95 -11.50 14.13
C VAL A 166 -12.31 -10.36 14.90
N GLY A 167 -13.04 -9.27 15.08
CA GLY A 167 -12.62 -8.13 15.88
C GLY A 167 -13.31 -6.84 15.44
N THR A 168 -13.44 -5.92 16.38
CA THR A 168 -14.04 -4.59 16.18
C THR A 168 -13.00 -3.47 16.19
N GLN A 169 -11.76 -3.77 16.57
CA GLN A 169 -10.62 -2.86 16.66
C GLN A 169 -9.33 -3.58 16.25
N LEU A 170 -8.29 -2.85 15.88
CA LEU A 170 -7.02 -3.46 15.47
C LEU A 170 -6.38 -4.28 16.61
N GLU A 171 -6.54 -3.81 17.84
CA GLU A 171 -5.94 -4.39 19.04
C GLU A 171 -6.59 -5.72 19.46
N ASN A 172 -7.79 -6.02 18.97
CA ASN A 172 -8.57 -7.20 19.36
C ASN A 172 -8.76 -8.23 18.23
N LEU A 173 -8.05 -8.07 17.10
CA LEU A 173 -8.10 -8.98 15.96
C LEU A 173 -7.67 -10.41 16.33
N LYS A 174 -8.54 -11.38 16.08
CA LYS A 174 -8.29 -12.81 16.31
C LYS A 174 -8.72 -13.65 15.13
N LEU A 175 -7.93 -14.70 14.87
CA LEU A 175 -8.29 -15.74 13.92
C LEU A 175 -8.93 -16.89 14.67
N TYR A 176 -10.09 -17.32 14.20
CA TYR A 176 -10.76 -18.53 14.65
C TYR A 176 -10.91 -19.50 13.48
N SER A 177 -10.93 -20.79 13.75
CA SER A 177 -11.56 -21.76 12.88
C SER A 177 -13.09 -21.65 12.98
N HIS A 178 -13.80 -22.16 11.98
CA HIS A 178 -15.27 -22.22 12.02
C HIS A 178 -15.82 -22.99 13.23
N GLU A 179 -15.12 -24.05 13.66
CA GLU A 179 -15.52 -24.84 14.82
C GLU A 179 -15.36 -24.06 16.13
N GLU A 180 -14.24 -23.35 16.30
CA GLU A 180 -14.00 -22.51 17.48
C GLU A 180 -15.01 -21.35 17.56
N TRP A 181 -15.34 -20.74 16.41
CA TRP A 181 -16.31 -19.64 16.35
C TRP A 181 -17.72 -20.12 16.70
N LYS A 182 -18.13 -21.27 16.16
CA LYS A 182 -19.43 -21.87 16.50
C LYS A 182 -19.53 -22.17 18.00
N ALA A 183 -18.51 -22.79 18.58
CA ALA A 183 -18.47 -23.06 20.02
C ALA A 183 -18.54 -21.77 20.86
N PHE A 184 -17.93 -20.68 20.38
CA PHE A 184 -18.01 -19.37 21.03
C PHE A 184 -19.44 -18.81 21.01
N ILE A 185 -20.09 -18.81 19.84
CA ILE A 185 -21.48 -18.35 19.66
C ILE A 185 -22.45 -19.18 20.52
N ASP A 186 -22.31 -20.51 20.51
CA ASP A 186 -23.19 -21.41 21.27
C ASP A 186 -23.11 -21.12 22.78
N ARG A 187 -21.91 -20.83 23.29
CA ARG A 187 -21.71 -20.43 24.70
C ARG A 187 -22.35 -19.07 24.99
N ASP A 188 -22.18 -18.09 24.11
CA ASP A 188 -22.72 -16.74 24.32
C ASP A 188 -24.25 -16.76 24.33
N ASN A 189 -24.86 -17.53 23.43
CA ASN A 189 -26.31 -17.74 23.38
C ASN A 189 -26.85 -18.56 24.57
N TYR A 190 -26.06 -19.47 25.14
CA TYR A 190 -26.45 -20.22 26.35
C TYR A 190 -26.60 -19.32 27.57
N HIS A 191 -25.86 -18.20 27.64
CA HIS A 191 -25.96 -17.23 28.73
C HIS A 191 -27.08 -16.19 28.54
N LEU A 192 -27.72 -16.17 27.37
CA LEU A 192 -28.82 -15.27 27.02
C LEU A 192 -30.22 -15.93 27.10
N ASN A 193 -30.27 -17.24 27.38
CA ASN A 193 -31.48 -18.02 27.66
C ASN A 193 -31.57 -18.42 29.13
#